data_AF-A0A9X9F2W5-F1
#
_entry.id   AF-A0A9X9F2W5-F1
#
_cell.length_a   1.000
_cell.length_b   1.000
_cell.length_c   1.000
_cell.angle_alpha   90.00
_cell.angle_beta   90.00
_cell.angle_gamma   90.00
#
_symmetry.space_group_name_H-M   'P 1'
#
loop_
_entity.id
_entity.type
_entity.pdbx_description
1 polymer ?
#
loop_
_entity_poly.entity_id
_entity_poly.type
_entity_poly.pdbx_seq_one_letter_code
_entity_poly.pdbx_strand_id
1 'polypeptide(L)'
;VRVSASKEKALYTTFLEGFNELRTQLKKVEDLGQSNNEEAYAYYLKEVEPNMKKTTQAIRELILYNNNNAEQLQKNNTDSATSTIMMFVSISIVAIAIVIFIGYIIKSAIKQPIVLLQRDMQQVSKGDLTIRTSYKSNNELGSIVQSFNSMLDNLQQLIGAVKITTQEVISSTNGMLQDTKRASHVSREVVQTISEVDKKIEGQVNSIQESSLSMDEIATGVQTVAESSAMVTELAVTTTEQVNSGSKVIKQSILQMNNVHEVVEETSTVIDRLVTRTQQIDKALEAIT
;
A
#
# COMPACT_ATOMS: atom_id res chain seq x y z
N VAL A 1 -6.08 54.75 -69.65
CA VAL A 1 -5.20 55.84 -70.14
C VAL A 1 -5.16 55.87 -71.69
N ARG A 2 -6.31 56.04 -72.38
CA ARG A 2 -6.37 56.09 -73.87
C ARG A 2 -6.81 57.45 -74.43
N VAL A 3 -7.22 58.39 -73.57
CA VAL A 3 -7.80 59.69 -73.97
C VAL A 3 -6.76 60.80 -74.14
N SER A 4 -5.58 60.70 -73.50
CA SER A 4 -4.53 61.73 -73.60
C SER A 4 -3.91 61.79 -74.99
N ALA A 5 -3.61 60.63 -75.57
CA ALA A 5 -2.95 60.52 -76.86
C ALA A 5 -3.80 61.01 -78.06
N SER A 6 -5.13 61.05 -77.95
CA SER A 6 -5.98 61.48 -79.08
C SER A 6 -6.12 63.00 -79.19
N LYS A 7 -6.28 63.70 -78.06
CA LYS A 7 -6.43 65.16 -78.02
C LYS A 7 -5.10 65.90 -78.20
N GLU A 8 -4.02 65.40 -77.59
CA GLU A 8 -2.66 65.93 -77.80
C GLU A 8 -2.26 65.81 -79.26
N LYS A 9 -2.47 64.64 -79.86
CA LYS A 9 -2.17 64.39 -81.28
C LYS A 9 -2.97 65.29 -82.21
N ALA A 10 -4.24 65.54 -81.90
CA ALA A 10 -5.06 66.49 -82.66
C ALA A 10 -4.51 67.93 -82.58
N LEU A 11 -4.23 68.43 -81.37
CA LEU A 11 -3.67 69.77 -81.17
C LEU A 11 -2.29 69.95 -81.82
N TYR A 12 -1.43 68.93 -81.74
CA TYR A 12 -0.14 68.90 -82.41
C TYR A 12 -0.29 68.92 -83.94
N THR A 13 -1.26 68.18 -84.49
CA THR A 13 -1.53 68.14 -85.93
C THR A 13 -2.02 69.50 -86.42
N THR A 14 -2.96 70.13 -85.70
CA THR A 14 -3.45 71.49 -86.02
C THR A 14 -2.35 72.54 -85.96
N PHE A 15 -1.45 72.46 -84.97
CA PHE A 15 -0.28 73.34 -84.92
C PHE A 15 0.65 73.12 -86.11
N LEU A 16 0.94 71.86 -86.45
CA LEU A 16 1.87 71.51 -87.54
C LEU A 16 1.33 71.93 -88.91
N GLU A 17 0.02 71.78 -89.14
CA GLU A 17 -0.66 72.28 -90.34
C GLU A 17 -0.57 73.82 -90.43
N GLY A 18 -0.96 74.52 -89.36
CA GLY A 18 -0.89 76.00 -89.31
C GLY A 18 0.53 76.54 -89.47
N PHE A 19 1.52 75.88 -88.86
CA PHE A 19 2.93 76.24 -88.97
C PHE A 19 3.48 76.04 -90.39
N ASN A 20 3.14 74.93 -91.04
CA ASN A 20 3.55 74.66 -92.43
C ASN A 20 2.90 75.65 -93.41
N GLU A 21 1.64 76.00 -93.19
CA GLU A 21 0.92 77.00 -93.97
C GLU A 21 1.55 78.39 -93.78
N LEU A 22 1.84 78.78 -92.53
CA LEU A 22 2.49 80.04 -92.19
C LEU A 22 3.89 80.16 -92.82
N ARG A 23 4.69 79.07 -92.80
CA ARG A 23 5.99 79.03 -93.48
C ARG A 23 5.85 79.30 -94.98
N THR A 24 4.81 78.75 -95.61
CA THR A 24 4.55 78.93 -97.04
C THR A 24 4.09 80.36 -97.33
N GLN A 25 3.19 80.91 -96.52
CA GLN A 25 2.70 82.28 -96.66
C GLN A 25 3.81 83.32 -96.42
N LEU A 26 4.68 83.11 -95.43
CA LEU A 26 5.82 84.00 -95.16
C LEU A 26 6.82 84.02 -96.33
N LYS A 27 7.11 82.86 -96.93
CA LYS A 27 7.96 82.80 -98.12
C LYS A 27 7.35 83.60 -99.28
N LYS A 28 6.03 83.54 -99.45
CA LYS A 28 5.32 84.33 -100.46
C LYS A 28 5.33 85.84 -100.17
N VAL A 29 5.26 86.25 -98.89
CA VAL A 29 5.47 87.66 -98.49
C VAL A 29 6.89 88.12 -98.83
N GLU A 30 7.89 87.28 -98.57
CA GLU A 30 9.29 87.56 -98.90
C GLU A 30 9.48 87.72 -100.42
N ASP A 31 8.91 86.81 -101.22
CA ASP A 31 8.95 86.88 -102.69
C ASP A 31 8.23 88.13 -103.24
N LEU A 32 7.06 88.49 -102.68
CA LEU A 32 6.32 89.70 -103.06
C LEU A 32 7.03 90.98 -102.63
N GLY A 33 7.70 90.98 -101.48
CA GLY A 33 8.45 92.13 -100.97
C GLY A 33 9.68 92.49 -101.80
N GLN A 34 10.21 91.56 -102.61
CA GLN A 34 11.26 91.85 -103.58
C GLN A 34 10.78 92.67 -104.78
N SER A 35 9.46 92.73 -105.03
CA SER A 35 8.87 93.37 -106.22
C SER A 35 7.89 94.51 -105.89
N ASN A 36 7.02 94.36 -104.88
CA ASN A 36 6.04 95.37 -104.48
C ASN A 36 5.72 95.28 -102.97
N ASN A 37 6.19 96.26 -102.21
CA ASN A 37 6.01 96.31 -100.75
C ASN A 37 4.55 96.49 -100.30
N GLU A 38 3.70 97.19 -101.06
CA GLU A 38 2.29 97.38 -100.68
C GLU A 38 1.49 96.09 -100.81
N GLU A 39 1.73 95.32 -101.87
CA GLU A 39 1.05 94.04 -102.11
C GLU A 39 1.51 92.95 -101.12
N ALA A 40 2.80 92.93 -100.79
CA ALA A 40 3.35 92.07 -99.74
C ALA A 40 2.71 92.36 -98.38
N TYR A 41 2.53 93.64 -98.03
CA TYR A 41 1.91 94.04 -96.77
C TYR A 41 0.41 93.71 -96.72
N ALA A 42 -0.32 93.90 -97.81
CA ALA A 42 -1.73 93.51 -97.90
C ALA A 42 -1.92 91.98 -97.77
N TYR A 43 -1.05 91.18 -98.41
CA TYR A 43 -1.05 89.72 -98.28
C TYR A 43 -0.70 89.27 -96.85
N TYR A 44 0.27 89.94 -96.21
CA TYR A 44 0.63 89.67 -94.81
C TYR A 44 -0.57 89.87 -93.87
N LEU A 45 -1.24 91.03 -93.94
CA LEU A 45 -2.39 91.32 -93.07
C LEU A 45 -3.57 90.38 -93.31
N LYS A 46 -3.79 89.97 -94.56
CA LYS A 46 -4.93 89.13 -94.93
C LYS A 46 -4.71 87.65 -94.62
N GLU A 47 -3.52 87.12 -94.90
CA GLU A 47 -3.28 85.67 -94.89
C GLU A 47 -2.32 85.25 -93.77
N VAL A 48 -1.23 86.02 -93.54
CA VAL A 48 -0.21 85.66 -92.54
C VAL A 48 -0.66 86.00 -91.12
N GLU A 49 -1.12 87.22 -90.84
CA GLU A 49 -1.47 87.65 -89.48
C GLU A 49 -2.57 86.78 -88.85
N PRO A 50 -3.67 86.44 -89.54
CA PRO A 50 -4.71 85.56 -88.98
C PRO A 50 -4.18 84.13 -88.75
N ASN A 51 -3.39 83.60 -89.68
CA ASN A 51 -2.81 82.26 -89.55
C ASN A 51 -1.73 82.20 -88.44
N MET A 52 -1.00 83.30 -88.22
CA MET A 52 -0.05 83.45 -87.12
C MET A 52 -0.74 83.43 -85.76
N LYS A 53 -1.86 84.16 -85.62
CA LYS A 53 -2.70 84.12 -84.41
C LYS A 53 -3.26 82.72 -84.17
N LYS A 54 -3.78 82.06 -85.21
CA LYS A 54 -4.31 80.70 -85.14
C LYS A 54 -3.23 79.68 -84.72
N THR A 55 -2.04 79.76 -85.32
CA THR A 55 -0.91 78.86 -84.99
C THR A 55 -0.38 79.11 -83.58
N THR A 56 -0.28 80.37 -83.16
CA THR A 56 0.13 80.74 -81.80
C THR A 56 -0.90 80.28 -80.75
N GLN A 57 -2.19 80.34 -81.07
CA GLN A 57 -3.23 79.80 -80.22
C GLN A 57 -3.15 78.28 -80.13
N ALA A 58 -2.94 77.58 -81.25
CA ALA A 58 -2.81 76.13 -81.27
C ALA A 58 -1.63 75.63 -80.42
N ILE A 59 -0.45 76.26 -80.52
CA ILE A 59 0.69 75.91 -79.65
C ILE A 59 0.44 76.24 -78.18
N ARG A 60 -0.25 77.36 -77.90
CA ARG A 60 -0.61 77.74 -76.52
C ARG A 60 -1.57 76.72 -75.90
N GLU A 61 -2.58 76.29 -76.65
CA GLU A 61 -3.52 75.24 -76.21
C GLU A 61 -2.80 73.91 -75.99
N LEU A 62 -1.84 73.54 -76.84
CA LEU A 62 -1.01 72.34 -76.66
C LEU A 62 -0.12 72.43 -75.41
N ILE A 63 0.56 73.56 -75.18
CA ILE A 63 1.38 73.78 -73.99
C ILE A 63 0.53 73.70 -72.72
N LEU A 64 -0.63 74.38 -72.71
CA LEU A 64 -1.55 74.35 -71.56
C LEU A 64 -2.09 72.93 -71.31
N TYR A 65 -2.44 72.20 -72.38
CA TYR A 65 -2.89 70.82 -72.29
C TYR A 65 -1.80 69.92 -71.70
N ASN A 66 -0.56 70.04 -72.18
CA ASN A 66 0.57 69.23 -71.72
C ASN A 66 0.97 69.56 -70.29
N ASN A 67 0.97 70.84 -69.90
CA ASN A 67 1.23 71.26 -68.52
C ASN A 67 0.15 70.73 -67.56
N ASN A 68 -1.14 70.89 -67.90
CA ASN A 68 -2.23 70.38 -67.08
C ASN A 68 -2.19 68.83 -66.98
N ASN A 69 -1.87 68.14 -68.06
CA ASN A 69 -1.71 66.68 -68.05
C ASN A 69 -0.49 66.25 -67.20
N ALA A 70 0.63 66.98 -67.27
CA ALA A 70 1.79 66.73 -66.43
C ALA A 70 1.49 66.94 -64.94
N GLU A 71 0.81 68.04 -64.57
CA GLU A 71 0.33 68.29 -63.21
C GLU A 71 -0.63 67.19 -62.73
N GLN A 72 -1.55 66.75 -63.59
CA GLN A 72 -2.48 65.68 -63.26
C GLN A 72 -1.78 64.34 -63.06
N LEU A 73 -0.79 64.00 -63.89
CA LEU A 73 0.02 62.79 -63.73
C LEU A 73 0.86 62.84 -62.45
N GLN A 74 1.47 63.99 -62.15
CA GLN A 74 2.23 64.18 -60.91
C GLN A 74 1.32 64.00 -59.69
N LYS A 75 0.15 64.65 -59.67
CA LYS A 75 -0.84 64.51 -58.61
C LYS A 75 -1.32 63.07 -58.44
N ASN A 76 -1.68 62.40 -59.53
CA ASN A 76 -2.09 60.99 -59.49
C ASN A 76 -0.98 60.08 -58.96
N ASN A 77 0.28 60.33 -59.32
CA ASN A 77 1.41 59.57 -58.81
C ASN A 77 1.64 59.81 -57.32
N THR A 78 1.54 61.05 -56.84
CA THR A 78 1.67 61.36 -55.40
C THR A 78 0.51 60.81 -54.58
N ASP A 79 -0.72 60.86 -55.10
CA ASP A 79 -1.92 60.30 -54.45
C ASP A 79 -1.85 58.76 -54.43
N SER A 80 -1.36 58.15 -55.51
CA SER A 80 -1.11 56.71 -55.56
C SER A 80 -0.02 56.29 -54.58
N ALA A 81 1.09 57.03 -54.52
CA ALA A 81 2.19 56.75 -53.59
C ALA A 81 1.75 56.89 -52.12
N THR A 82 1.01 57.94 -51.78
CA THR A 82 0.46 58.11 -50.42
C THR A 82 -0.55 57.03 -50.08
N SER A 83 -1.42 56.62 -51.02
CA SER A 83 -2.35 55.50 -50.83
C SER A 83 -1.62 54.17 -50.60
N THR A 84 -0.55 53.89 -51.36
CA THR A 84 0.31 52.72 -51.16
C THR A 84 0.98 52.75 -49.78
N ILE A 85 1.52 53.90 -49.36
CA ILE A 85 2.12 54.07 -48.03
C ILE A 85 1.07 53.83 -46.93
N MET A 86 -0.11 54.43 -47.03
CA MET A 86 -1.19 54.22 -46.05
C MET A 86 -1.64 52.76 -45.99
N MET A 87 -1.68 52.06 -47.12
CA MET A 87 -1.97 50.62 -47.16
C MET A 87 -0.91 49.82 -46.38
N PHE A 88 0.38 50.07 -46.63
CA PHE A 88 1.46 49.41 -45.89
C PHE A 88 1.42 49.72 -44.39
N VAL A 89 1.23 50.99 -44.01
CA VAL A 89 1.10 51.39 -42.60
C VAL A 89 -0.07 50.68 -41.94
N SER A 90 -1.23 50.59 -42.60
CA SER A 90 -2.40 49.91 -42.07
C SER A 90 -2.14 48.41 -41.87
N ILE A 91 -1.51 47.75 -42.84
CA ILE A 91 -1.11 46.34 -42.74
C ILE A 91 -0.14 46.13 -41.58
N SER A 92 0.87 47.00 -41.42
CA SER A 92 1.81 46.92 -40.31
C SER A 92 1.12 47.07 -38.95
N ILE A 93 0.17 47.99 -38.81
CA ILE A 93 -0.60 48.17 -37.58
C ILE A 93 -1.40 46.91 -37.25
N VAL A 94 -2.10 46.33 -38.24
CA VAL A 94 -2.88 45.09 -38.07
C VAL A 94 -1.95 43.93 -37.71
N ALA A 95 -0.79 43.80 -38.34
CA ALA A 95 0.19 42.77 -38.02
C ALA A 95 0.68 42.88 -36.56
N ILE A 96 1.00 44.09 -36.10
CA ILE A 96 1.40 44.34 -34.70
C ILE A 96 0.26 43.97 -33.73
N ALA A 97 -0.98 44.36 -34.05
CA ALA A 97 -2.14 44.02 -33.23
C ALA A 97 -2.33 42.49 -33.11
N ILE A 98 -2.16 41.75 -34.21
CA ILE A 98 -2.24 40.28 -34.21
C ILE A 98 -1.14 39.66 -33.34
N VAL A 99 0.10 40.14 -33.44
CA VAL A 99 1.22 39.64 -32.61
C VAL A 99 0.95 39.85 -31.12
N ILE A 100 0.46 41.04 -30.74
CA ILE A 100 0.10 41.36 -29.36
C ILE A 100 -1.05 40.45 -28.89
N PHE A 101 -2.06 40.25 -29.73
CA PHE A 101 -3.21 39.39 -29.43
C PHE A 101 -2.81 37.92 -29.22
N ILE A 102 -1.98 37.36 -30.10
CA ILE A 102 -1.45 35.99 -29.95
C ILE A 102 -0.58 35.89 -28.69
N GLY A 103 0.26 36.88 -28.41
CA GLY A 103 1.07 36.92 -27.20
C GLY A 103 0.22 36.91 -25.91
N TYR A 104 -0.90 37.63 -25.92
CA TYR A 104 -1.87 37.60 -24.83
C TYR A 104 -2.51 36.22 -24.65
N ILE A 105 -2.92 35.56 -25.74
CA ILE A 105 -3.48 34.20 -25.70
C ILE A 105 -2.45 33.21 -25.15
N ILE A 106 -1.20 33.21 -25.64
CA ILE A 106 -0.15 32.30 -25.15
C ILE A 106 0.11 32.53 -23.65
N LYS A 107 0.17 33.78 -23.20
CA LYS A 107 0.36 34.11 -21.79
C LYS A 107 -0.76 33.53 -20.92
N SER A 108 -2.01 33.72 -21.32
CA SER A 108 -3.18 33.32 -20.54
C SER A 108 -3.50 31.83 -20.63
N ALA A 109 -3.35 31.22 -21.80
CA ALA A 109 -3.74 29.84 -22.07
C ALA A 109 -2.63 28.82 -21.78
N ILE A 110 -1.36 29.25 -21.77
CA ILE A 110 -0.20 28.35 -21.61
C ILE A 110 0.67 28.76 -20.42
N LYS A 111 1.23 29.98 -20.45
CA LYS A 111 2.24 30.38 -19.44
C LYS A 111 1.67 30.44 -18.02
N GLN A 112 0.51 31.08 -17.82
CA GLN A 112 -0.10 31.20 -16.50
C GLN A 112 -0.46 29.83 -15.88
N PRO A 113 -1.16 28.91 -16.58
CA PRO A 113 -1.45 27.58 -16.04
C PRO A 113 -0.22 26.76 -15.70
N ILE A 114 0.84 26.83 -16.52
CA ILE A 114 2.10 26.13 -16.25
C ILE A 114 2.77 26.66 -14.99
N VAL A 115 2.84 27.98 -14.82
CA VAL A 115 3.42 28.59 -13.61
C VAL A 115 2.60 28.26 -12.37
N LEU A 116 1.27 28.24 -12.47
CA LEU A 116 0.39 27.81 -11.40
C LEU A 116 0.66 26.35 -11.01
N LEU A 117 0.67 25.45 -12.00
CA LEU A 117 0.95 24.03 -11.78
C LEU A 117 2.35 23.81 -11.17
N GLN A 118 3.37 24.53 -11.65
CA GLN A 118 4.73 24.46 -11.10
C GLN A 118 4.76 24.88 -9.63
N ARG A 119 4.09 25.99 -9.28
CA ARG A 119 4.02 26.48 -7.91
C ARG A 119 3.32 25.47 -7.01
N ASP A 120 2.20 24.92 -7.46
CA ASP A 120 1.42 23.97 -6.70
C ASP A 120 2.19 22.64 -6.54
N MET A 121 2.87 22.15 -7.59
CA MET A 121 3.80 21.01 -7.50
C MET A 121 4.94 21.25 -6.49
N GLN A 122 5.44 22.49 -6.38
CA GLN A 122 6.46 22.82 -5.38
C GLN A 122 5.92 22.71 -3.95
N GLN A 123 4.65 23.03 -3.70
CA GLN A 123 4.03 22.81 -2.39
C GLN A 123 3.80 21.32 -2.10
N VAL A 124 3.38 20.54 -3.10
CA VAL A 124 3.30 19.07 -3.01
C VAL A 124 4.66 18.47 -2.65
N SER A 125 5.75 18.98 -3.23
CA SER A 125 7.11 18.51 -2.91
C SER A 125 7.54 18.78 -1.46
N LYS A 126 6.89 19.74 -0.79
CA LYS A 126 7.07 20.02 0.64
C LYS A 126 6.14 19.19 1.54
N GLY A 127 5.34 18.31 0.95
CA GLY A 127 4.42 17.41 1.67
C GLY A 127 2.99 17.95 1.82
N ASP A 128 2.67 19.13 1.27
CA ASP A 128 1.28 19.62 1.28
C ASP A 128 0.48 18.96 0.15
N LEU A 129 -0.24 17.89 0.50
CA LEU A 129 -1.14 17.19 -0.42
C LEU A 129 -2.55 17.76 -0.43
N THR A 130 -2.84 18.82 0.33
CA THR A 130 -4.21 19.39 0.47
C THR A 130 -4.56 20.36 -0.64
N ILE A 131 -3.55 20.92 -1.31
CA ILE A 131 -3.72 21.84 -2.42
C ILE A 131 -4.32 21.15 -3.65
N ARG A 132 -5.08 21.91 -4.44
CA ARG A 132 -5.59 21.48 -5.74
C ARG A 132 -5.40 22.59 -6.74
N THR A 133 -4.89 22.26 -7.91
CA THR A 133 -4.63 23.24 -8.97
C THR A 133 -5.96 23.65 -9.61
N SER A 134 -6.26 24.94 -9.60
CA SER A 134 -7.57 25.50 -10.00
C SER A 134 -7.60 25.97 -11.46
N TYR A 135 -7.15 25.15 -12.40
CA TYR A 135 -7.22 25.45 -13.83
C TYR A 135 -8.22 24.52 -14.53
N LYS A 136 -9.25 25.11 -15.14
CA LYS A 136 -10.30 24.41 -15.87
C LYS A 136 -10.26 24.84 -17.33
N SER A 137 -9.90 23.90 -18.20
CA SER A 137 -9.91 24.10 -19.64
C SER A 137 -10.14 22.76 -20.33
N ASN A 138 -10.75 22.77 -21.51
CA ASN A 138 -10.98 21.56 -22.31
C ASN A 138 -9.79 21.26 -23.23
N ASN A 139 -8.58 21.56 -22.79
CA ASN A 139 -7.33 21.32 -23.50
C ASN A 139 -6.40 20.38 -22.73
N GLU A 140 -5.25 20.08 -23.30
CA GLU A 140 -4.25 19.16 -22.75
C GLU A 140 -3.78 19.59 -21.36
N LEU A 141 -3.60 20.90 -21.14
CA LEU A 141 -3.23 21.42 -19.81
C LEU A 141 -4.34 21.20 -18.77
N GLY A 142 -5.61 21.27 -19.17
CA GLY A 142 -6.74 20.96 -18.28
C GLY A 142 -6.75 19.49 -17.87
N SER A 143 -6.48 18.59 -18.83
CA SER A 143 -6.35 17.15 -18.57
C SER A 143 -5.17 16.82 -17.65
N ILE A 144 -4.03 17.49 -17.84
CA ILE A 144 -2.87 17.37 -16.94
C ILE A 144 -3.23 17.81 -15.52
N VAL A 145 -3.93 18.94 -15.37
CA VAL A 145 -4.36 19.44 -14.05
C VAL A 145 -5.35 18.49 -13.38
N GLN A 146 -6.28 17.91 -14.14
CA GLN A 146 -7.19 16.89 -13.62
C GLN A 146 -6.42 15.65 -13.14
N SER A 147 -5.49 15.15 -13.95
CA SER A 147 -4.65 13.99 -13.63
C SER A 147 -3.77 14.25 -12.41
N PHE A 148 -3.21 15.45 -12.30
CA PHE A 148 -2.45 15.91 -11.14
C PHE A 148 -3.31 15.92 -9.87
N ASN A 149 -4.51 16.49 -9.92
CA ASN A 149 -5.42 16.49 -8.77
C ASN A 149 -5.82 15.07 -8.35
N SER A 150 -6.12 14.18 -9.30
CA SER A 150 -6.41 12.77 -9.02
C SER A 150 -5.22 12.03 -8.40
N MET A 151 -3.99 12.34 -8.84
CA MET A 151 -2.77 11.81 -8.22
C MET A 151 -2.68 12.24 -6.74
N LEU A 152 -3.01 13.49 -6.42
CA LEU A 152 -3.04 13.97 -5.03
C LEU A 152 -4.12 13.29 -4.20
N ASP A 153 -5.31 13.06 -4.76
CA ASP A 153 -6.38 12.30 -4.08
C ASP A 153 -5.89 10.88 -3.73
N ASN A 154 -5.27 10.19 -4.68
CA ASN A 154 -4.73 8.84 -4.47
C ASN A 154 -3.60 8.83 -3.43
N LEU A 155 -2.70 9.82 -3.46
CA LEU A 155 -1.63 9.94 -2.46
C LEU A 155 -2.20 10.20 -1.06
N GLN A 156 -3.22 11.04 -0.92
CA GLN A 156 -3.88 11.27 0.36
C GLN A 156 -4.56 10.00 0.89
N GLN A 157 -5.25 9.24 0.04
CA GLN A 157 -5.83 7.95 0.42
C GLN A 157 -4.77 6.96 0.88
N LEU A 158 -3.65 6.85 0.16
CA LEU A 158 -2.54 5.98 0.51
C LEU A 158 -1.94 6.36 1.87
N ILE A 159 -1.68 7.64 2.12
CA ILE A 159 -1.20 8.12 3.43
C ILE A 159 -2.22 7.83 4.54
N GLY A 160 -3.52 7.98 4.26
CA GLY A 160 -4.60 7.60 5.18
C GLY A 160 -4.57 6.11 5.53
N ALA A 161 -4.40 5.24 4.53
CA ALA A 161 -4.26 3.79 4.73
C ALA A 161 -3.02 3.45 5.55
N VAL A 162 -1.85 4.04 5.23
CA VAL A 162 -0.61 3.85 6.00
C VAL A 162 -0.80 4.24 7.46
N LYS A 163 -1.51 5.34 7.74
CA LYS A 163 -1.83 5.77 9.11
C LYS A 163 -2.68 4.73 9.86
N ILE A 164 -3.71 4.19 9.22
CA ILE A 164 -4.58 3.15 9.80
C ILE A 164 -3.77 1.89 10.09
N THR A 165 -3.01 1.38 9.12
CA THR A 165 -2.17 0.19 9.30
C THR A 165 -1.12 0.40 10.40
N THR A 166 -0.51 1.59 10.47
CA THR A 166 0.43 1.92 11.56
C THR A 166 -0.25 1.85 12.93
N GLN A 167 -1.50 2.34 13.04
CA GLN A 167 -2.27 2.26 14.28
C GLN A 167 -2.62 0.82 14.67
N GLU A 168 -2.95 -0.03 13.71
CA GLU A 168 -3.19 -1.47 13.92
C GLU A 168 -1.92 -2.20 14.37
N VAL A 169 -0.76 -1.87 13.78
CA VAL A 169 0.54 -2.40 14.18
C VAL A 169 0.88 -1.98 15.61
N ILE A 170 0.65 -0.71 15.99
CA ILE A 170 0.84 -0.24 17.37
C ILE A 170 -0.05 -1.01 18.34
N SER A 171 -1.32 -1.19 18.00
CA SER A 171 -2.27 -1.95 18.82
C SER A 171 -1.83 -3.40 19.01
N SER A 172 -1.48 -4.08 17.92
CA SER A 172 -0.99 -5.46 17.93
C SER A 172 0.30 -5.62 18.74
N THR A 173 1.21 -4.66 18.62
CA THR A 173 2.49 -4.66 19.37
C THR A 173 2.24 -4.49 20.88
N ASN A 174 1.28 -3.65 21.27
CA ASN A 174 0.87 -3.50 22.67
C ASN A 174 0.23 -4.80 23.22
N GLY A 175 -0.62 -5.46 22.44
CA GLY A 175 -1.17 -6.78 22.78
C GLY A 175 -0.06 -7.82 22.97
N MET A 176 0.87 -7.91 22.02
CA MET A 176 2.02 -8.81 22.09
C MET A 176 2.92 -8.54 23.31
N LEU A 177 3.13 -7.27 23.67
CA LEU A 177 3.86 -6.91 24.89
C LEU A 177 3.15 -7.41 26.14
N GLN A 178 1.81 -7.32 26.19
CA GLN A 178 1.02 -7.83 27.30
C GLN A 178 1.12 -9.35 27.41
N ASP A 179 1.01 -10.06 26.29
CA ASP A 179 1.11 -11.53 26.25
C ASP A 179 2.52 -12.01 26.62
N THR A 180 3.55 -11.29 26.17
CA THR A 180 4.95 -11.58 26.56
C THR A 180 5.15 -11.40 28.07
N LYS A 181 4.56 -10.37 28.67
CA LYS A 181 4.60 -10.17 30.13
C LYS A 181 3.89 -11.31 30.87
N ARG A 182 2.71 -11.75 30.38
CA ARG A 182 2.00 -12.91 30.95
C ARG A 182 2.82 -14.19 30.83
N ALA A 183 3.38 -14.46 29.65
CA ALA A 183 4.22 -15.63 29.43
C ALA A 183 5.45 -15.64 30.37
N SER A 184 6.08 -14.48 30.58
CA SER A 184 7.17 -14.34 31.55
C SER A 184 6.72 -14.63 32.99
N HIS A 185 5.52 -14.18 33.39
CA HIS A 185 4.95 -14.50 34.71
C HIS A 185 4.72 -16.01 34.88
N VAL A 186 4.03 -16.63 33.92
CA VAL A 186 3.74 -18.07 33.93
C VAL A 186 5.04 -18.88 33.96
N SER A 187 6.05 -18.46 33.20
CA SER A 187 7.36 -19.11 33.22
C SER A 187 8.02 -19.08 34.62
N ARG A 188 7.88 -17.97 35.37
CA ARG A 188 8.36 -17.90 36.76
C ARG A 188 7.57 -18.83 37.68
N GLU A 189 6.25 -18.91 37.52
CA GLU A 189 5.42 -19.84 38.31
C GLU A 189 5.78 -21.30 38.03
N VAL A 190 6.09 -21.65 36.77
CA VAL A 190 6.57 -22.99 36.41
C VAL A 190 7.90 -23.30 37.10
N VAL A 191 8.86 -22.36 37.08
CA VAL A 191 10.15 -22.54 37.77
C VAL A 191 9.94 -22.74 39.27
N GLN A 192 9.05 -21.97 39.90
CA GLN A 192 8.72 -22.15 41.31
C GLN A 192 8.09 -23.51 41.58
N THR A 193 7.13 -23.93 40.76
CA THR A 193 6.45 -25.22 40.89
C THR A 193 7.44 -26.38 40.76
N ILE A 194 8.38 -26.29 39.81
CA ILE A 194 9.45 -27.28 39.66
C ILE A 194 10.30 -27.36 40.93
N SER A 195 10.67 -26.21 41.52
CA SER A 195 11.42 -26.19 42.78
C SER A 195 10.65 -26.81 43.95
N GLU A 196 9.32 -26.62 44.00
CA GLU A 196 8.47 -27.26 45.01
C GLU A 196 8.34 -28.77 44.79
N VAL A 197 8.26 -29.21 43.54
CA VAL A 197 8.24 -30.64 43.19
C VAL A 197 9.57 -31.29 43.58
N ASP A 198 10.70 -30.65 43.33
CA ASP A 198 12.03 -31.15 43.69
C ASP A 198 12.13 -31.42 45.20
N LYS A 199 11.69 -30.47 46.04
CA LYS A 199 11.61 -30.66 47.49
C LYS A 199 10.67 -31.80 47.91
N LYS A 200 9.55 -31.98 47.20
CA LYS A 200 8.63 -33.10 47.47
C LYS A 200 9.26 -34.44 47.10
N ILE A 201 10.03 -34.49 46.01
CA ILE A 201 10.77 -35.69 45.61
C ILE A 201 11.82 -36.04 46.67
N GLU A 202 12.58 -35.08 47.20
CA GLU A 202 13.51 -35.32 48.32
C GLU A 202 12.79 -35.93 49.53
N GLY A 203 11.62 -35.38 49.91
CA GLY A 203 10.80 -35.93 50.99
C GLY A 203 10.32 -37.36 50.70
N GLN A 204 9.91 -37.63 49.46
CA GLN A 204 9.45 -38.94 49.04
C GLN A 204 10.57 -40.00 49.06
N VAL A 205 11.81 -39.62 48.70
CA VAL A 205 12.99 -40.48 48.83
C VAL A 205 13.20 -40.88 50.29
N ASN A 206 13.08 -39.94 51.23
CA ASN A 206 13.19 -40.23 52.66
C ASN A 206 12.10 -41.19 53.14
N SER A 207 10.84 -40.98 52.75
CA SER A 207 9.74 -41.89 53.13
C SER A 207 9.90 -43.30 52.52
N ILE A 208 10.45 -43.41 51.31
CA ILE A 208 10.77 -44.72 50.70
C ILE A 208 11.88 -45.41 51.49
N GLN A 209 12.92 -44.68 51.90
CA GLN A 209 13.99 -45.23 52.72
C GLN A 209 13.46 -45.76 54.06
N GLU A 210 12.59 -44.98 54.72
CA GLU A 210 11.95 -45.39 55.97
C GLU A 210 11.05 -46.62 55.76
N SER A 211 10.25 -46.64 54.71
CA SER A 211 9.41 -47.81 54.35
C SER A 211 10.25 -49.07 54.08
N SER A 212 11.41 -48.91 53.45
CA SER A 212 12.36 -50.01 53.22
C SER A 212 12.92 -50.56 54.54
N LEU A 213 13.26 -49.69 55.49
CA LEU A 213 13.72 -50.11 56.82
C LEU A 213 12.61 -50.86 57.57
N SER A 214 11.38 -50.35 57.55
CA SER A 214 10.24 -51.04 58.16
C SER A 214 9.96 -52.40 57.50
N MET A 215 10.17 -52.54 56.18
CA MET A 215 10.06 -53.83 55.50
C MET A 215 11.14 -54.83 55.95
N ASP A 216 12.35 -54.38 56.24
CA ASP A 216 13.43 -55.22 56.76
C ASP A 216 13.13 -55.71 58.19
N GLU A 217 12.58 -54.84 59.04
CA GLU A 217 12.09 -55.21 60.37
C GLU A 217 10.93 -56.23 60.29
N ILE A 218 9.98 -56.03 59.38
CA ILE A 218 8.89 -56.96 59.14
C ILE A 218 9.42 -58.32 58.67
N ALA A 219 10.38 -58.35 57.73
CA ALA A 219 10.97 -59.59 57.25
C ALA A 219 11.66 -60.36 58.41
N THR A 220 12.39 -59.64 59.27
CA THR A 220 13.00 -60.20 60.48
C THR A 220 11.95 -60.75 61.46
N GLY A 221 10.85 -60.01 61.65
CA GLY A 221 9.73 -60.45 62.49
C GLY A 221 9.06 -61.71 61.94
N VAL A 222 8.81 -61.78 60.64
CA VAL A 222 8.25 -62.97 59.96
C VAL A 222 9.17 -64.19 60.13
N GLN A 223 10.48 -64.01 59.98
CA GLN A 223 11.46 -65.07 60.20
C GLN A 223 11.40 -65.60 61.65
N THR A 224 11.34 -64.70 62.63
CA THR A 224 11.21 -65.05 64.06
C THR A 224 9.91 -65.82 64.34
N VAL A 225 8.81 -65.42 63.71
CA VAL A 225 7.51 -66.11 63.82
C VAL A 225 7.58 -67.51 63.18
N ALA A 226 8.26 -67.66 62.04
CA ALA A 226 8.45 -68.94 61.38
C ALA A 226 9.27 -69.91 62.25
N GLU A 227 10.38 -69.44 62.83
CA GLU A 227 11.21 -70.23 63.76
C GLU A 227 10.43 -70.63 65.03
N SER A 228 9.67 -69.70 65.61
CA SER A 228 8.81 -69.98 66.76
C SER A 228 7.74 -71.01 66.43
N SER A 229 7.13 -70.93 65.25
CA SER A 229 6.12 -71.89 64.79
C SER A 229 6.71 -73.28 64.56
N ALA A 230 7.96 -73.37 64.09
CA ALA A 230 8.69 -74.63 63.95
C ALA A 230 8.97 -75.26 65.32
N MET A 231 9.45 -74.48 66.30
CA MET A 231 9.65 -74.95 67.68
C MET A 231 8.35 -75.43 68.33
N VAL A 232 7.24 -74.71 68.14
CA VAL A 232 5.92 -75.13 68.64
C VAL A 232 5.49 -76.46 68.02
N THR A 233 5.72 -76.64 66.72
CA THR A 233 5.44 -77.91 66.03
C THR A 233 6.26 -79.07 66.62
N GLU A 234 7.57 -78.87 66.83
CA GLU A 234 8.45 -79.88 67.45
C GLU A 234 7.99 -80.24 68.86
N LEU A 235 7.69 -79.24 69.69
CA LEU A 235 7.18 -79.45 71.04
C LEU A 235 5.84 -80.21 71.05
N ALA A 236 4.95 -79.92 70.10
CA ALA A 236 3.68 -80.63 69.95
C ALA A 236 3.89 -82.11 69.59
N VAL A 237 4.88 -82.43 68.75
CA VAL A 237 5.27 -83.82 68.43
C VAL A 237 5.78 -84.53 69.68
N THR A 238 6.74 -83.94 70.40
CA THR A 238 7.28 -84.53 71.66
C THR A 238 6.18 -84.71 72.72
N THR A 239 5.28 -83.74 72.85
CA THR A 239 4.15 -83.82 73.79
C THR A 239 3.23 -84.99 73.42
N THR A 240 2.96 -85.18 72.12
CA THR A 240 2.15 -86.30 71.63
C THR A 240 2.81 -87.65 71.90
N GLU A 241 4.13 -87.75 71.73
CA GLU A 241 4.90 -88.95 72.09
C GLU A 241 4.82 -89.25 73.60
N GLN A 242 4.98 -88.22 74.44
CA GLN A 242 4.91 -88.37 75.89
C GLN A 242 3.51 -88.78 76.35
N VAL A 243 2.45 -88.22 75.75
CA VAL A 243 1.05 -88.63 76.00
C VAL A 243 0.83 -90.09 75.59
N ASN A 244 1.37 -90.52 74.43
CA ASN A 244 1.28 -91.93 74.01
C ASN A 244 2.02 -92.87 74.97
N SER A 245 3.20 -92.47 75.46
CA SER A 245 3.94 -93.22 76.47
C SER A 245 3.17 -93.31 77.79
N GLY A 246 2.66 -92.18 78.28
CA GLY A 246 1.82 -92.13 79.48
C GLY A 246 0.55 -92.98 79.35
N SER A 247 -0.09 -92.98 78.18
CA SER A 247 -1.23 -93.85 77.88
C SER A 247 -0.89 -95.34 78.00
N LYS A 248 0.30 -95.76 77.53
CA LYS A 248 0.79 -97.14 77.73
C LYS A 248 0.99 -97.47 79.21
N VAL A 249 1.57 -96.54 79.98
CA VAL A 249 1.76 -96.72 81.44
C VAL A 249 0.41 -96.87 82.13
N ILE A 250 -0.57 -96.02 81.82
CA ILE A 250 -1.93 -96.14 82.38
C ILE A 250 -2.58 -97.48 82.01
N LYS A 251 -2.47 -97.94 80.76
CA LYS A 251 -2.96 -99.27 80.36
C LYS A 251 -2.30 -100.39 81.17
N GLN A 252 -0.99 -100.29 81.41
CA GLN A 252 -0.27 -101.25 82.24
C GLN A 252 -0.74 -101.21 83.71
N SER A 253 -0.96 -100.02 84.26
CA SER A 253 -1.52 -99.86 85.60
C SER A 253 -2.93 -100.47 85.71
N ILE A 254 -3.79 -100.31 84.70
CA ILE A 254 -5.11 -100.96 84.66
C ILE A 254 -4.97 -102.49 84.68
N LEU A 255 -4.06 -103.06 83.88
CA LEU A 255 -3.80 -104.50 83.88
C LEU A 255 -3.31 -105.00 85.25
N GLN A 256 -2.39 -104.28 85.89
CA GLN A 256 -1.96 -104.59 87.24
C GLN A 256 -3.10 -104.48 88.25
N MET A 257 -3.96 -103.47 88.12
CA MET A 257 -5.10 -103.28 89.02
C MET A 257 -6.13 -104.41 88.88
N ASN A 258 -6.35 -104.91 87.67
CA ASN A 258 -7.17 -106.10 87.44
C ASN A 258 -6.54 -107.36 88.04
N ASN A 259 -5.22 -107.53 87.94
CA ASN A 259 -4.53 -108.66 88.56
C ASN A 259 -4.62 -108.58 90.11
N VAL A 260 -4.47 -107.39 90.68
CA VAL A 260 -4.70 -107.15 92.11
C VAL A 260 -6.14 -107.47 92.49
N HIS A 261 -7.12 -107.09 91.67
CA HIS A 261 -8.53 -107.44 91.91
C HIS A 261 -8.75 -108.95 91.94
N GLU A 262 -8.18 -109.69 90.99
CA GLU A 262 -8.24 -111.16 90.92
C GLU A 262 -7.58 -111.81 92.15
N VAL A 263 -6.39 -111.36 92.55
CA VAL A 263 -5.71 -111.85 93.77
C VAL A 263 -6.55 -111.56 95.02
N VAL A 264 -7.15 -110.37 95.13
CA VAL A 264 -8.02 -110.02 96.26
C VAL A 264 -9.27 -110.91 96.29
N GLU A 265 -9.86 -111.23 95.15
CA GLU A 265 -11.01 -112.13 95.03
C GLU A 265 -10.66 -113.59 95.39
N GLU A 266 -9.49 -114.08 94.95
CA GLU A 266 -8.93 -115.37 95.37
C GLU A 266 -8.68 -115.41 96.88
N THR A 267 -8.13 -114.32 97.43
CA THR A 267 -7.91 -114.21 98.88
C THR A 267 -9.24 -114.22 99.65
N SER A 268 -10.27 -113.56 99.13
CA SER A 268 -11.62 -113.56 99.70
C SER A 268 -12.24 -114.97 99.70
N THR A 269 -12.06 -115.74 98.63
CA THR A 269 -12.53 -117.14 98.56
C THR A 269 -11.76 -118.07 99.49
N VAL A 270 -10.45 -117.87 99.67
CA VAL A 270 -9.66 -118.61 100.67
C VAL A 270 -10.13 -118.28 102.09
N ILE A 271 -10.42 -117.01 102.39
CA ILE A 271 -11.01 -116.60 103.69
C ILE A 271 -12.38 -117.24 103.89
N ASP A 272 -13.25 -117.26 102.87
CA ASP A 272 -14.57 -117.90 102.97
C ASP A 272 -14.46 -119.42 103.24
N ARG A 273 -13.51 -120.10 102.56
CA ARG A 273 -13.19 -121.51 102.86
C ARG A 273 -12.63 -121.69 104.27
N LEU A 274 -11.81 -120.76 104.74
CA LEU A 274 -11.28 -120.79 106.11
C LEU A 274 -12.41 -120.65 107.13
N VAL A 275 -13.32 -119.67 106.95
CA VAL A 275 -14.52 -119.50 107.78
C VAL A 275 -15.38 -120.77 107.78
N THR A 276 -15.61 -121.37 106.61
CA THR A 276 -16.36 -122.62 106.48
C THR A 276 -15.67 -123.77 107.24
N ARG A 277 -14.34 -123.87 107.16
CA ARG A 277 -13.55 -124.86 107.93
C ARG A 277 -13.61 -124.60 109.43
N THR A 278 -13.53 -123.34 109.87
CA THR A 278 -13.65 -122.98 111.28
C THR A 278 -15.06 -123.32 111.81
N GLN A 279 -16.11 -123.07 111.03
CA GLN A 279 -17.48 -123.52 111.36
C GLN A 279 -17.62 -125.05 111.42
N GLN A 280 -16.92 -125.79 110.54
CA GLN A 280 -16.86 -127.26 110.62
C GLN A 280 -16.11 -127.74 111.86
N ILE A 281 -15.06 -127.03 112.30
CA ILE A 281 -14.35 -127.31 113.55
C ILE A 281 -15.25 -127.00 114.76
N ASP A 282 -15.96 -125.87 114.77
CA ASP A 282 -16.94 -125.55 115.82
C ASP A 282 -18.02 -126.63 115.93
N LYS A 283 -18.57 -127.11 114.80
CA LYS A 283 -19.51 -128.25 114.78
C LYS A 283 -18.89 -129.55 115.31
N ALA A 284 -17.61 -129.80 115.07
CA ALA A 284 -16.92 -130.97 115.61
C ALA A 284 -16.61 -130.82 117.11
N LEU A 285 -16.37 -129.60 117.59
CA LEU A 285 -16.18 -129.28 119.00
C LEU A 285 -17.49 -129.43 119.79
N GLU A 286 -18.61 -128.92 119.26
CA GLU A 286 -19.95 -129.11 119.83
C GLU A 286 -20.35 -130.60 119.90
N ALA A 287 -19.84 -131.46 119.02
CA ALA A 287 -20.10 -132.90 119.07
C ALA A 287 -19.28 -133.65 120.15
N ILE A 288 -18.30 -132.99 120.77
CA ILE A 288 -17.40 -133.55 121.81
C ILE A 288 -17.80 -133.06 123.22
N THR A 289 -18.66 -132.05 123.33
CA THR A 289 -19.30 -131.56 124.57
C THR A 289 -20.75 -131.98 124.69
#